data_AF-A0A370HER8-F1
#
_entry.id   AF-A0A370HER8-F1
#
_cell.length_a   1.000
_cell.length_b   1.000
_cell.length_c   1.000
_cell.angle_alpha   90.00
_cell.angle_beta   90.00
_cell.angle_gamma   90.00
#
_symmetry.space_group_name_H-M   'P 1'
#
loop_
_entity.id
_entity.type
_entity.pdbx_description
1 polymer ?
#
loop_
_entity_poly.entity_id
_entity_poly.type
_entity_poly.pdbx_seq_one_letter_code
_entity_poly.pdbx_strand_id
1 'polypeptide(L)'
;MKEVGRCRVLTAELGSEIETAFDGPVRGAAAVARIGREVRRVLRRHDIEEKARLRVSVAPGNRKVLLVQVNTRHRGTPMRIQVSGPADFAATFAAERLDRSLGRSSGARESRVWPDPARPPLASVSERRPVVRRKECDLRACSPAEAARVMDEMDYDAHLFVDAETGEDAVVHWAGPAGVRLARQYSVRPPTAADPGSLTMHPSPALRLTDGEAANHLCRYGLPFVFFTEPRSHRGRLLLRRYDGDLALVVAARSRGLSPSER
;
A
#
# COMPACT_ATOMS: atom_id res chain seq x y z
N MET A 1 -10.99 -28.83 17.20
CA MET A 1 -9.57 -28.88 16.80
C MET A 1 -9.49 -29.00 15.27
N LYS A 2 -9.30 -27.88 14.56
CA LYS A 2 -8.96 -27.91 13.13
C LYS A 2 -7.46 -27.69 13.02
N GLU A 3 -6.77 -28.64 12.40
CA GLU A 3 -5.35 -28.56 12.12
C GLU A 3 -5.02 -27.24 11.40
N VAL A 4 -4.14 -26.46 12.03
CA VAL A 4 -3.48 -25.33 11.38
C VAL A 4 -2.46 -25.93 10.42
N GLY A 5 -2.89 -26.16 9.18
CA GLY A 5 -2.02 -26.61 8.10
C GLY A 5 -0.80 -25.68 8.00
N ARG A 6 0.37 -26.22 8.35
CA ARG A 6 1.65 -25.50 8.39
C ARG A 6 1.94 -24.95 7.00
N CYS A 7 1.81 -23.63 6.81
CA CYS A 7 2.16 -22.97 5.56
C CYS A 7 3.69 -23.01 5.41
N ARG A 8 4.19 -23.77 4.44
CA ARG A 8 5.62 -23.88 4.16
C ARG A 8 5.97 -22.77 3.18
N VAL A 9 6.61 -21.71 3.66
CA VAL A 9 7.18 -20.68 2.78
C VAL A 9 8.34 -21.31 2.03
N LEU A 10 8.25 -21.35 0.70
CA LEU A 10 9.35 -21.77 -0.15
C LEU A 10 10.06 -20.50 -0.65
N THR A 11 11.29 -20.30 -0.20
CA THR A 11 12.18 -19.27 -0.74
C THR A 11 13.01 -19.92 -1.84
N ALA A 12 13.04 -19.30 -3.01
CA ALA A 12 13.88 -19.74 -4.12
C ALA A 12 14.55 -18.52 -4.76
N GLU A 13 15.81 -18.68 -5.16
CA GLU A 13 16.50 -17.68 -5.98
C GLU A 13 16.28 -18.03 -7.45
N LEU A 14 15.69 -17.10 -8.22
CA LEU A 14 15.58 -17.24 -9.67
C LEU A 14 16.56 -16.26 -10.31
N GLY A 15 17.85 -16.58 -10.23
CA GLY A 15 18.97 -15.71 -10.62
C GLY A 15 19.33 -14.66 -9.55
N SER A 16 20.51 -14.05 -9.66
CA SER A 16 21.08 -13.09 -8.68
C SER A 16 20.25 -11.80 -8.48
N GLU A 17 19.33 -11.52 -9.40
CA GLU A 17 18.55 -10.28 -9.47
C GLU A 17 17.20 -10.35 -8.75
N ILE A 18 16.62 -11.55 -8.53
CA ILE A 18 15.29 -11.69 -7.90
C ILE A 18 15.28 -12.72 -6.76
N GLU A 19 14.98 -12.23 -5.56
CA GLU A 19 14.59 -13.06 -4.42
C GLU A 19 13.10 -13.40 -4.51
N THR A 20 12.76 -14.70 -4.55
CA THR A 20 11.36 -15.14 -4.60
C THR A 20 10.92 -15.80 -3.30
N ALA A 21 9.74 -15.42 -2.83
CA ALA A 21 9.06 -16.06 -1.71
C ALA A 21 7.65 -16.49 -2.15
N PHE A 22 7.33 -17.77 -1.97
CA PHE A 22 6.00 -18.31 -2.23
C PHE A 22 5.32 -18.78 -0.95
N ASP A 23 4.05 -18.42 -0.80
CA ASP A 23 3.20 -18.70 0.37
C ASP A 23 1.86 -19.31 -0.10
N GLY A 24 1.79 -20.65 -0.12
CA GLY A 24 0.61 -21.40 -0.59
C GLY A 24 0.87 -22.89 -0.90
N PRO A 25 -0.16 -23.67 -1.27
CA PRO A 25 0.00 -25.08 -1.65
C PRO A 25 0.88 -25.24 -2.89
N VAL A 26 1.70 -26.30 -2.91
CA VAL A 26 2.84 -26.58 -3.83
C VAL A 26 2.50 -26.60 -5.34
N ARG A 27 1.24 -26.40 -5.75
CA ARG A 27 0.83 -26.24 -7.16
C ARG A 27 1.24 -24.91 -7.81
N GLY A 28 1.95 -24.03 -7.09
CA GLY A 28 2.32 -22.68 -7.54
C GLY A 28 3.68 -22.54 -8.23
N ALA A 29 4.58 -23.54 -8.20
CA ALA A 29 5.97 -23.35 -8.64
C ALA A 29 6.10 -22.91 -10.12
N ALA A 30 5.32 -23.50 -11.04
CA ALA A 30 5.33 -23.12 -12.45
C ALA A 30 4.78 -21.69 -12.67
N ALA A 31 3.74 -21.30 -11.94
CA ALA A 31 3.19 -19.95 -11.98
C ALA A 31 4.19 -18.93 -11.42
N VAL A 32 4.84 -19.22 -10.29
CA VAL A 32 5.91 -18.39 -9.70
C VAL A 32 7.07 -18.22 -10.67
N ALA A 33 7.52 -19.30 -11.31
CA ALA A 33 8.57 -19.22 -12.33
C ALA A 33 8.16 -18.36 -13.53
N ARG A 34 6.91 -18.48 -14.00
CA ARG A 34 6.37 -17.65 -15.09
C ARG A 34 6.32 -16.18 -14.69
N ILE A 35 5.77 -15.86 -13.52
CA ILE A 35 5.71 -14.49 -12.97
C ILE A 35 7.13 -13.93 -12.83
N GLY A 36 8.07 -14.69 -12.26
CA GLY A 36 9.45 -14.27 -12.09
C GLY A 36 10.15 -13.96 -13.42
N ARG A 37 9.90 -14.74 -14.48
CA ARG A 37 10.44 -14.45 -15.82
C ARG A 37 9.90 -13.14 -16.40
N GLU A 38 8.58 -12.92 -16.33
CA GLU A 38 7.98 -11.69 -16.86
C GLU A 38 8.43 -10.45 -16.06
N VAL A 39 8.52 -10.56 -14.73
CA VAL A 39 9.05 -9.50 -13.88
C VAL A 39 10.49 -9.17 -14.24
N ARG A 40 11.38 -10.17 -14.38
CA ARG A 40 12.77 -9.94 -14.83
C ARG A 40 12.83 -9.22 -16.18
N ARG A 41 11.97 -9.61 -17.12
CA ARG A 41 11.93 -9.00 -18.45
C ARG A 41 11.59 -7.51 -18.37
N VAL A 42 10.64 -7.13 -17.52
CA VAL A 42 10.27 -5.73 -17.29
C VAL A 42 11.41 -4.98 -16.60
N LEU A 43 11.99 -5.53 -15.53
CA LEU A 43 13.10 -4.90 -14.82
C LEU A 43 14.29 -4.59 -15.75
N ARG A 44 14.67 -5.55 -16.62
CA ARG A 44 15.73 -5.36 -17.61
C ARG A 44 15.40 -4.30 -18.67
N ARG A 45 14.13 -4.14 -19.04
CA ARG A 45 13.71 -3.12 -20.02
C ARG A 45 13.87 -1.71 -19.47
N HIS A 46 13.71 -1.54 -18.17
CA HIS A 46 13.82 -0.25 -17.48
C HIS A 46 15.17 -0.08 -16.77
N ASP A 47 16.19 -0.87 -17.14
CA ASP A 47 17.55 -0.82 -16.60
C ASP A 47 17.60 -0.86 -15.06
N ILE A 48 16.76 -1.69 -14.44
CA ILE A 48 16.73 -1.87 -12.99
C ILE A 48 17.78 -2.89 -12.58
N GLU A 49 18.86 -2.41 -11.95
CA GLU A 49 19.97 -3.23 -11.46
C GLU A 49 19.76 -3.68 -10.01
N GLU A 50 18.94 -2.97 -9.24
CA GLU A 50 18.66 -3.31 -7.85
C GLU A 50 17.86 -4.63 -7.72
N LYS A 51 18.18 -5.38 -6.66
CA LYS A 51 17.48 -6.64 -6.36
C LYS A 51 15.98 -6.40 -6.17
N ALA A 52 15.18 -7.19 -6.88
CA ALA A 52 13.73 -7.21 -6.70
C ALA A 52 13.31 -8.37 -5.79
N ARG A 53 12.35 -8.11 -4.90
CA ARG A 53 11.72 -9.11 -4.05
C ARG A 53 10.32 -9.42 -4.56
N LEU A 54 10.15 -10.63 -5.10
CA LEU A 54 8.89 -11.16 -5.58
C LEU A 54 8.24 -12.03 -4.51
N ARG A 55 7.06 -11.62 -4.03
CA ARG A 55 6.20 -12.44 -3.17
C ARG A 55 4.96 -12.87 -3.95
N VAL A 56 4.70 -14.17 -3.98
CA VAL A 56 3.49 -14.73 -4.56
C VAL A 56 2.76 -15.52 -3.49
N SER A 57 1.46 -15.25 -3.33
CA SER A 57 0.61 -15.93 -2.36
C SER A 57 -0.74 -16.28 -2.96
N VAL A 58 -1.39 -17.32 -2.45
CA VAL A 58 -2.77 -17.62 -2.83
C VAL A 58 -3.72 -16.71 -2.06
N ALA A 59 -4.67 -16.08 -2.75
CA ALA A 59 -5.63 -15.19 -2.11
C ALA A 59 -6.54 -15.98 -1.14
N PRO A 60 -6.75 -15.50 0.09
CA PRO A 60 -7.62 -16.18 1.04
C PRO A 60 -9.06 -16.28 0.55
N GLY A 61 -9.68 -17.43 0.77
CA GLY A 61 -11.03 -17.72 0.27
C GLY A 61 -11.12 -18.06 -1.21
N ASN A 62 -10.08 -17.82 -2.03
CA ASN A 62 -10.09 -18.17 -3.45
C ASN A 62 -8.75 -18.75 -3.94
N ARG A 63 -8.67 -20.09 -3.98
CA ARG A 63 -7.47 -20.82 -4.39
C ARG A 63 -7.04 -20.61 -5.85
N LYS A 64 -7.89 -20.00 -6.68
CA LYS A 64 -7.61 -19.71 -8.10
C LYS A 64 -7.01 -18.33 -8.31
N VAL A 65 -7.05 -17.47 -7.29
CA VAL A 65 -6.53 -16.11 -7.35
C VAL A 65 -5.16 -16.07 -6.67
N LEU A 66 -4.18 -15.50 -7.37
CA LEU A 66 -2.87 -15.21 -6.83
C LEU A 66 -2.79 -13.73 -6.47
N LEU A 67 -2.15 -13.45 -5.34
CA LEU A 67 -1.70 -12.13 -4.94
C LEU A 67 -0.19 -12.06 -5.19
N VAL A 68 0.20 -11.22 -6.14
CA VAL A 68 1.59 -10.99 -6.52
C VAL A 68 2.01 -9.62 -6.01
N GLN A 69 3.12 -9.56 -5.29
CA GLN A 69 3.75 -8.33 -4.87
C GLN A 69 5.20 -8.32 -5.33
N VAL A 70 5.61 -7.23 -5.98
CA VAL A 70 7.02 -6.98 -6.33
C VAL A 70 7.46 -5.76 -5.55
N ASN A 71 8.63 -5.83 -4.94
CA ASN A 71 9.28 -4.67 -4.32
C ASN A 71 10.65 -4.53 -4.96
N THR A 72 11.03 -3.33 -5.33
CA THR A 72 12.34 -3.03 -5.92
C THR A 72 12.74 -1.60 -5.57
N ARG A 73 13.83 -1.12 -6.15
CA ARG A 73 14.18 0.29 -6.19
C ARG A 73 14.35 0.72 -7.64
N HIS A 74 14.10 2.00 -7.90
CA HIS A 74 14.41 2.63 -9.17
C HIS A 74 15.10 3.97 -8.85
N ARG A 75 16.36 4.12 -9.25
CA ARG A 75 17.19 5.30 -8.94
C ARG A 75 17.25 5.58 -7.43
N GLY A 76 17.38 4.52 -6.62
CA GLY A 76 17.39 4.60 -5.15
C GLY A 76 16.02 4.78 -4.48
N THR A 77 14.96 5.12 -5.23
CA THR A 77 13.61 5.28 -4.69
C THR A 77 12.94 3.91 -4.52
N PRO A 78 12.46 3.55 -3.31
CA PRO A 78 11.69 2.33 -3.11
C PRO A 78 10.42 2.31 -3.95
N MET A 79 10.19 1.21 -4.64
CA MET A 79 8.99 0.97 -5.42
C MET A 79 8.36 -0.34 -5.02
N ARG A 80 7.03 -0.38 -5.03
CA ARG A 80 6.27 -1.59 -4.81
C ARG A 80 5.11 -1.63 -5.79
N ILE A 81 4.79 -2.81 -6.29
CA ILE A 81 3.51 -3.07 -6.95
C ILE A 81 2.81 -4.26 -6.29
N GLN A 82 1.49 -4.27 -6.33
CA GLN A 82 0.68 -5.39 -5.89
C GLN A 82 -0.51 -5.60 -6.84
N VAL A 83 -0.68 -6.84 -7.30
CA VAL A 83 -1.82 -7.25 -8.14
C VAL A 83 -2.47 -8.51 -7.59
N SER A 84 -3.78 -8.62 -7.79
CA SER A 84 -4.53 -9.85 -7.59
C SER A 84 -5.19 -10.27 -8.89
N GLY A 85 -5.12 -11.55 -9.23
CA GLY A 85 -5.83 -12.05 -10.40
C GLY A 85 -5.78 -13.57 -10.51
N PRO A 86 -6.53 -14.16 -11.47
CA PRO A 86 -6.47 -15.58 -11.73
C PRO A 86 -5.04 -16.03 -12.03
N ALA A 87 -4.68 -17.25 -11.60
CA ALA A 87 -3.32 -17.77 -11.73
C ALA A 87 -2.76 -17.71 -13.17
N ASP A 88 -3.61 -17.85 -14.19
CA ASP A 88 -3.21 -17.80 -15.61
C ASP A 88 -2.84 -16.39 -16.08
N PHE A 89 -3.47 -15.36 -15.51
CA PHE A 89 -3.25 -13.95 -15.86
C PHE A 89 -2.32 -13.20 -14.90
N ALA A 90 -2.00 -13.78 -13.75
CA ALA A 90 -1.19 -13.13 -12.70
C ALA A 90 0.18 -12.63 -13.19
N ALA A 91 0.83 -13.35 -14.11
CA ALA A 91 2.10 -12.93 -14.71
C ALA A 91 1.92 -11.67 -15.57
N THR A 92 0.91 -11.65 -16.45
CA THR A 92 0.58 -10.50 -17.30
C THR A 92 0.23 -9.28 -16.46
N PHE A 93 -0.65 -9.42 -15.47
CA PHE A 93 -1.03 -8.30 -14.59
C PHE A 93 0.15 -7.75 -13.81
N ALA A 94 1.03 -8.61 -13.29
CA ALA A 94 2.22 -8.17 -12.57
C ALA A 94 3.19 -7.43 -13.49
N ALA A 95 3.42 -7.96 -14.70
CA ALA A 95 4.31 -7.36 -15.69
C ALA A 95 3.80 -6.00 -16.15
N GLU A 96 2.54 -5.90 -16.57
CA GLU A 96 1.95 -4.64 -17.02
C GLU A 96 1.91 -3.57 -15.93
N ARG A 97 1.55 -3.94 -14.69
CA ARG A 97 1.53 -2.97 -13.59
C ARG A 97 2.93 -2.48 -13.27
N LEU A 98 3.93 -3.37 -13.25
CA LEU A 98 5.32 -3.01 -13.02
C LEU A 98 5.84 -2.09 -14.13
N ASP A 99 5.56 -2.42 -15.38
CA ASP A 99 5.99 -1.66 -16.55
C ASP A 99 5.40 -0.24 -16.54
N ARG A 100 4.09 -0.11 -16.29
CA ARG A 100 3.45 1.21 -16.10
C ARG A 100 4.04 1.96 -14.91
N SER A 101 4.30 1.29 -13.78
CA SER A 101 4.85 1.94 -12.58
C SER A 101 6.25 2.49 -12.83
N LEU A 102 7.11 1.72 -13.48
CA LEU A 102 8.47 2.13 -13.83
C LEU A 102 8.46 3.22 -14.90
N GLY A 103 7.59 3.12 -15.91
CA GLY A 103 7.40 4.16 -16.92
C GLY A 103 7.06 5.52 -16.28
N ARG A 104 6.10 5.55 -15.35
CA ARG A 104 5.73 6.78 -14.61
C ARG A 104 6.90 7.33 -13.80
N SER A 105 7.62 6.49 -13.05
CA SER A 105 8.76 6.93 -12.25
C SER A 105 9.96 7.38 -13.07
N SER A 106 10.08 6.93 -14.32
CA SER A 106 11.11 7.39 -15.26
C SER A 106 10.81 8.75 -15.90
N GLY A 107 9.67 9.36 -15.58
CA GLY A 107 9.26 10.66 -16.13
C GLY A 107 8.53 10.56 -17.46
N ALA A 108 8.07 9.36 -17.86
CA ALA A 108 7.05 9.29 -18.90
C ALA A 108 5.85 10.13 -18.42
N ARG A 109 5.25 10.92 -19.31
CA ARG A 109 4.07 11.78 -19.05
C ARG A 109 2.79 10.98 -18.70
N GLU A 110 2.93 9.72 -18.31
CA GLU A 110 1.85 8.87 -17.90
C GLU A 110 1.46 9.21 -16.46
N SER A 111 0.22 9.67 -16.30
CA SER A 111 -0.40 9.76 -14.97
C SER A 111 -0.95 8.39 -14.59
N ARG A 112 -1.06 8.12 -13.28
CA ARG A 112 -1.76 6.92 -12.83
C ARG A 112 -3.21 6.97 -13.34
N VAL A 113 -3.68 5.87 -13.93
CA VAL A 113 -5.08 5.72 -14.30
C VAL A 113 -5.95 5.67 -13.04
N TRP A 114 -6.93 6.56 -12.96
CA TRP A 114 -7.91 6.60 -11.87
C TRP A 114 -9.34 6.76 -12.41
N PRO A 115 -10.32 5.96 -11.95
CA PRO A 115 -10.13 4.76 -11.11
C PRO A 115 -9.34 3.68 -11.84
N ASP A 116 -8.53 2.91 -11.10
CA ASP A 116 -7.72 1.82 -11.66
C ASP A 116 -8.59 0.56 -11.84
N PRO A 117 -8.96 0.18 -13.08
CA PRO A 117 -9.85 -0.96 -13.31
C PRO A 117 -9.22 -2.30 -12.90
N ALA A 118 -7.89 -2.37 -12.86
CA ALA A 118 -7.17 -3.58 -12.46
C ALA A 118 -7.03 -3.71 -10.93
N ARG A 119 -7.44 -2.68 -10.17
CA ARG A 119 -7.36 -2.67 -8.71
C ARG A 119 -8.64 -2.10 -8.09
N PRO A 120 -9.72 -2.89 -8.05
CA PRO A 120 -10.92 -2.48 -7.33
C PRO A 120 -10.58 -2.26 -5.84
N PRO A 121 -11.17 -1.25 -5.18
CA PRO A 121 -11.02 -1.06 -3.75
C PRO A 121 -11.42 -2.33 -2.99
N LEU A 122 -10.65 -2.70 -1.96
CA LEU A 122 -11.03 -3.78 -1.04
C LEU A 122 -12.16 -3.30 -0.13
N ALA A 123 -13.36 -3.12 -0.68
CA ALA A 123 -14.54 -2.59 0.00
C ALA A 123 -15.61 -3.68 0.11
N SER A 124 -16.03 -4.01 1.34
CA SER A 124 -17.10 -4.99 1.58
C SER A 124 -17.71 -4.81 2.96
N VAL A 125 -19.03 -4.88 3.07
CA VAL A 125 -19.71 -4.90 4.38
C VAL A 125 -19.41 -6.24 5.07
N SER A 126 -19.02 -6.20 6.34
CA SER A 126 -18.68 -7.38 7.12
C SER A 126 -18.93 -7.15 8.61
N GLU A 127 -18.98 -8.24 9.40
CA GLU A 127 -18.75 -8.13 10.85
C GLU A 127 -17.35 -7.56 11.15
N ARG A 128 -17.14 -7.14 12.41
CA ARG A 128 -15.85 -6.60 12.86
C ARG A 128 -14.73 -7.61 12.64
N ARG A 129 -13.76 -7.26 11.81
CA ARG A 129 -12.56 -8.07 11.55
C ARG A 129 -11.42 -7.69 12.52
N PRO A 130 -10.56 -8.65 12.90
CA PRO A 130 -9.45 -8.37 13.80
C PRO A 130 -8.34 -7.55 13.10
N VAL A 131 -7.64 -6.74 13.89
CA VAL A 131 -6.37 -6.11 13.47
C VAL A 131 -5.23 -7.11 13.69
N VAL A 132 -4.88 -7.83 12.63
CA VAL A 132 -3.85 -8.90 12.67
C VAL A 132 -2.44 -8.38 12.38
N ARG A 133 -2.34 -7.16 11.82
CA ARG A 133 -1.05 -6.53 11.51
C ARG A 133 -1.03 -5.10 12.03
N ARG A 134 0.05 -4.76 12.73
CA ARG A 134 0.40 -3.37 13.07
C ARG A 134 1.71 -3.02 12.39
N LYS A 135 1.76 -1.86 11.72
CA LYS A 135 2.96 -1.32 11.08
C LYS A 135 3.27 0.03 11.73
N GLU A 136 4.37 0.08 12.44
CA GLU A 136 4.96 1.33 12.91
C GLU A 136 5.80 1.92 11.78
N CYS A 137 5.59 3.21 11.48
CA CYS A 137 6.26 3.92 10.42
C CYS A 137 6.82 5.25 10.96
N ASP A 138 8.07 5.56 10.64
CA ASP A 138 8.58 6.92 10.78
C ASP A 138 7.86 7.80 9.73
N LEU A 139 6.86 8.56 10.18
CA LEU A 139 6.08 9.39 9.27
C LEU A 139 6.94 10.55 8.78
N ARG A 140 7.10 10.63 7.46
CA ARG A 140 7.83 11.73 6.83
C ARG A 140 6.99 13.01 6.90
N ALA A 141 7.61 14.10 7.31
CA ALA A 141 7.08 15.44 7.10
C ALA A 141 7.31 15.84 5.64
N CYS A 142 6.24 16.04 4.87
CA CYS A 142 6.32 16.44 3.47
C CYS A 142 5.05 17.14 3.00
N SER A 143 5.08 17.68 1.78
CA SER A 143 3.90 18.22 1.12
C SER A 143 2.92 17.11 0.72
N PRO A 144 1.61 17.42 0.58
CA PRO A 144 0.64 16.47 0.04
C PRO A 144 1.00 15.93 -1.36
N ALA A 145 1.63 16.75 -2.20
CA ALA A 145 2.08 16.33 -3.53
C ALA A 145 3.20 15.28 -3.47
N GLU A 146 4.19 15.47 -2.58
CA GLU A 146 5.23 14.46 -2.34
C GLU A 146 4.65 13.17 -1.73
N ALA A 147 3.73 13.30 -0.78
CA ALA A 147 3.02 12.17 -0.20
C ALA A 147 2.24 11.37 -1.27
N ALA A 148 1.63 12.05 -2.24
CA ALA A 148 0.93 11.43 -3.36
C ALA A 148 1.88 10.68 -4.31
N ARG A 149 3.09 11.21 -4.54
CA ARG A 149 4.14 10.49 -5.30
C ARG A 149 4.57 9.21 -4.59
N VAL A 150 4.84 9.28 -3.28
CA VAL A 150 5.17 8.09 -2.48
C VAL A 150 4.02 7.08 -2.48
N MET A 151 2.77 7.56 -2.40
CA MET A 151 1.58 6.71 -2.50
C MET A 151 1.51 5.96 -3.83
N ASP A 152 1.84 6.62 -4.96
CA ASP A 152 1.87 5.98 -6.27
C ASP A 152 3.04 5.00 -6.41
N GLU A 153 4.26 5.42 -6.06
CA GLU A 153 5.49 4.60 -6.15
C GLU A 153 5.41 3.32 -5.30
N MET A 154 4.78 3.40 -4.14
CA MET A 154 4.61 2.25 -3.24
C MET A 154 3.34 1.44 -3.52
N ASP A 155 2.57 1.85 -4.52
CA ASP A 155 1.31 1.27 -4.93
C ASP A 155 0.35 1.09 -3.75
N TYR A 156 0.20 2.18 -3.00
CA TYR A 156 -0.73 2.28 -1.88
C TYR A 156 -2.05 2.91 -2.34
N ASP A 157 -3.14 2.51 -1.68
CA ASP A 157 -4.45 3.15 -1.90
C ASP A 157 -4.63 4.40 -1.02
N ALA A 158 -3.89 4.44 0.09
CA ALA A 158 -3.81 5.54 1.03
C ALA A 158 -2.42 5.58 1.69
N HIS A 159 -1.88 6.77 1.94
CA HIS A 159 -0.57 6.97 2.53
C HIS A 159 -0.62 7.97 3.69
N LEU A 160 -0.26 7.52 4.89
CA LEU A 160 -0.18 8.31 6.12
C LEU A 160 1.19 9.03 6.18
N PHE A 161 1.18 10.34 6.44
CA PHE A 161 2.35 11.20 6.52
C PHE A 161 2.12 12.34 7.53
N VAL A 162 3.13 13.16 7.81
CA VAL A 162 2.96 14.43 8.52
C VAL A 162 2.91 15.54 7.48
N ASP A 163 1.85 16.33 7.49
CA ASP A 163 1.74 17.46 6.59
C ASP A 163 2.72 18.56 7.01
N ALA A 164 3.68 18.88 6.14
CA ALA A 164 4.71 19.86 6.44
C ALA A 164 4.16 21.28 6.66
N GLU A 165 2.99 21.60 6.11
CA GLU A 165 2.37 22.92 6.26
C GLU A 165 1.68 23.09 7.62
N THR A 166 0.98 22.05 8.09
CA THR A 166 0.17 22.14 9.32
C THR A 166 0.80 21.43 10.51
N GLY A 167 1.78 20.55 10.30
CA GLY A 167 2.34 19.67 11.31
C GLY A 167 1.39 18.54 11.75
N GLU A 168 0.21 18.42 11.13
CA GLU A 168 -0.79 17.40 11.47
C GLU A 168 -0.46 16.06 10.80
N ASP A 169 -0.85 14.95 11.44
CA ASP A 169 -0.90 13.69 10.70
C ASP A 169 -1.98 13.82 9.61
N ALA A 170 -1.69 13.30 8.42
CA ALA A 170 -2.56 13.43 7.27
C ALA A 170 -2.50 12.19 6.40
N VAL A 171 -3.53 11.98 5.59
CA VAL A 171 -3.56 10.92 4.59
C VAL A 171 -3.85 11.51 3.22
N VAL A 172 -3.06 11.10 2.24
CA VAL A 172 -3.48 11.18 0.83
C VAL A 172 -4.03 9.81 0.42
N HIS A 173 -5.09 9.81 -0.36
CA HIS A 173 -5.67 8.57 -0.89
C HIS A 173 -6.25 8.81 -2.27
N TRP A 174 -6.43 7.74 -3.04
CA TRP A 174 -7.08 7.88 -4.33
C TRP A 174 -8.60 8.08 -4.17
N ALA A 175 -9.13 9.17 -4.73
CA ALA A 175 -10.55 9.49 -4.74
C ALA A 175 -10.85 10.74 -5.58
N GLY A 176 -12.13 10.88 -5.94
CA GLY A 176 -12.64 12.09 -6.58
C GLY A 176 -12.15 12.29 -8.02
N PRO A 177 -12.53 13.42 -8.65
CA PRO A 177 -12.23 13.69 -10.04
C PRO A 177 -10.75 13.99 -10.32
N ALA A 178 -10.02 14.55 -9.34
CA ALA A 178 -8.58 14.82 -9.45
C ALA A 178 -7.71 13.58 -9.24
N GLY A 179 -8.31 12.43 -8.92
CA GLY A 179 -7.58 11.20 -8.61
C GLY A 179 -7.00 11.14 -7.21
N VAL A 180 -6.64 12.27 -6.59
CA VAL A 180 -6.08 12.32 -5.24
C VAL A 180 -6.96 13.15 -4.31
N ARG A 181 -7.13 12.66 -3.07
CA ARG A 181 -7.79 13.38 -1.98
C ARG A 181 -6.92 13.42 -0.73
N LEU A 182 -6.87 14.58 -0.07
CA LEU A 182 -6.20 14.83 1.19
C LEU A 182 -7.21 14.90 2.34
N ALA A 183 -6.93 14.22 3.44
CA ALA A 183 -7.61 14.41 4.72
C ALA A 183 -6.59 14.63 5.83
N ARG A 184 -6.87 15.56 6.74
CA ARG A 184 -6.02 15.89 7.90
C ARG A 184 -6.77 15.61 9.21
N GLN A 185 -6.04 15.57 10.32
CA GLN A 185 -6.65 15.33 11.63
C GLN A 185 -7.65 16.41 12.04
N TYR A 186 -7.33 17.68 11.79
CA TYR A 186 -8.07 18.83 12.31
C TYR A 186 -8.35 19.88 11.21
N SER A 187 -7.34 20.29 10.44
CA SER A 187 -7.49 21.37 9.45
C SER A 187 -8.16 20.89 8.16
N VAL A 188 -9.20 21.61 7.73
CA VAL A 188 -9.88 21.38 6.43
C VAL A 188 -9.55 22.44 5.38
N ARG A 189 -8.59 23.34 5.68
CA ARG A 189 -8.16 24.37 4.73
C ARG A 189 -7.38 23.76 3.56
N PRO A 190 -7.59 24.21 2.32
CA PRO A 190 -6.77 23.80 1.19
C PRO A 190 -5.28 24.06 1.44
N PRO A 191 -4.36 23.20 0.94
CA PRO A 191 -2.94 23.46 1.05
C PRO A 191 -2.51 24.69 0.25
N THR A 192 -1.65 25.53 0.81
CA THR A 192 -1.22 26.78 0.14
C THR A 192 -0.36 26.52 -1.10
N ALA A 193 0.46 25.48 -1.08
CA ALA A 193 1.45 25.17 -2.13
C ALA A 193 0.99 24.11 -3.14
N ALA A 194 -0.29 23.73 -3.16
CA ALA A 194 -0.79 22.74 -4.10
C ALA A 194 -1.19 23.39 -5.44
N ASP A 195 -0.76 22.79 -6.55
CA ASP A 195 -1.23 23.18 -7.87
C ASP A 195 -2.77 23.06 -7.93
N PRO A 196 -3.50 24.11 -8.34
CA PRO A 196 -4.96 24.07 -8.41
C PRO A 196 -5.45 22.87 -9.23
N GLY A 197 -6.30 22.04 -8.63
CA GLY A 197 -6.89 20.86 -9.29
C GLY A 197 -6.05 19.58 -9.22
N SER A 198 -4.84 19.61 -8.67
CA SER A 198 -3.98 18.41 -8.50
C SER A 198 -4.46 17.46 -7.39
N LEU A 199 -5.26 17.96 -6.44
CA LEU A 199 -5.86 17.19 -5.35
C LEU A 199 -7.20 17.80 -4.91
N THR A 200 -8.03 16.98 -4.27
CA THR A 200 -9.24 17.44 -3.57
C THR A 200 -9.07 17.35 -2.06
N MET A 201 -9.72 18.23 -1.31
CA MET A 201 -9.76 18.13 0.16
C MET A 201 -10.96 17.30 0.63
N HIS A 202 -10.76 16.50 1.66
CA HIS A 202 -11.86 15.96 2.44
C HIS A 202 -12.49 17.09 3.25
N PRO A 203 -13.83 17.29 3.17
CA PRO A 203 -14.48 18.48 3.74
C PRO A 203 -14.62 18.45 5.27
N SER A 204 -14.22 17.36 5.91
CA SER A 204 -14.33 17.17 7.35
C SER A 204 -13.01 16.69 7.96
N PRO A 205 -12.70 17.08 9.21
CA PRO A 205 -11.57 16.53 9.94
C PRO A 205 -11.67 15.01 10.10
N ALA A 206 -10.55 14.36 10.40
CA ALA A 206 -10.54 12.94 10.71
C ALA A 206 -11.43 12.65 11.94
N LEU A 207 -12.19 11.54 11.87
CA LEU A 207 -12.99 11.10 13.01
C LEU A 207 -12.09 10.80 14.20
N ARG A 208 -12.57 11.10 15.42
CA ARG A 208 -11.87 10.76 16.66
C ARG A 208 -12.37 9.40 17.17
N LEU A 209 -11.59 8.34 16.96
CA LEU A 209 -12.00 6.94 17.20
C LEU A 209 -10.87 6.15 17.87
N THR A 210 -11.22 5.18 18.71
CA THR A 210 -10.30 4.11 19.12
C THR A 210 -10.08 3.11 17.98
N ASP A 211 -9.02 2.30 18.04
CA ASP A 211 -8.76 1.23 17.05
C ASP A 211 -9.97 0.30 16.85
N GLY A 212 -10.70 0.00 17.93
CA GLY A 212 -11.88 -0.87 17.89
C GLY A 212 -13.10 -0.21 17.24
N GLU A 213 -13.33 1.07 17.51
CA GLU A 213 -14.40 1.85 16.87
C GLU A 213 -14.10 2.07 15.39
N ALA A 214 -12.85 2.35 15.02
CA ALA A 214 -12.42 2.45 13.64
C ALA A 214 -12.62 1.12 12.88
N ALA A 215 -12.31 -0.01 13.50
CA ALA A 215 -12.58 -1.33 12.92
C ALA A 215 -14.08 -1.58 12.72
N ASN A 216 -14.92 -1.24 13.71
CA ASN A 216 -16.37 -1.31 13.57
C ASN A 216 -16.88 -0.43 12.43
N HIS A 217 -16.41 0.81 12.36
CA HIS A 217 -16.80 1.78 11.33
C HIS A 217 -16.43 1.28 9.93
N LEU A 218 -15.18 0.88 9.74
CA LEU A 218 -14.67 0.31 8.49
C LEU A 218 -15.50 -0.91 8.04
N CYS A 219 -15.76 -1.84 8.96
CA CYS A 219 -16.47 -3.08 8.65
C CYS A 219 -17.95 -2.85 8.36
N ARG A 220 -18.62 -2.01 9.16
CA ARG A 220 -20.05 -1.70 9.04
C ARG A 220 -20.39 -0.98 7.74
N TYR A 221 -19.56 -0.01 7.33
CA TYR A 221 -19.80 0.78 6.13
C TYR A 221 -19.09 0.23 4.89
N GLY A 222 -18.40 -0.90 5.04
CA GLY A 222 -17.68 -1.55 3.94
C GLY A 222 -16.57 -0.71 3.32
N LEU A 223 -15.93 0.15 4.12
CA LEU A 223 -14.89 1.04 3.65
C LEU A 223 -13.59 0.28 3.36
N PRO A 224 -12.79 0.69 2.36
CA PRO A 224 -11.47 0.10 2.10
C PRO A 224 -10.45 0.47 3.17
N PHE A 225 -10.59 1.65 3.76
CA PHE A 225 -9.75 2.16 4.84
C PHE A 225 -10.49 3.19 5.68
N VAL A 226 -9.96 3.50 6.87
CA VAL A 226 -10.39 4.60 7.74
C VAL A 226 -9.14 5.31 8.27
N PHE A 227 -9.08 6.62 8.04
CA PHE A 227 -8.14 7.51 8.71
C PHE A 227 -8.85 8.20 9.88
N PHE A 228 -8.22 8.16 11.06
CA PHE A 228 -8.82 8.65 12.29
C PHE A 228 -7.76 9.19 13.26
N THR A 229 -8.17 10.10 14.14
CA THR A 229 -7.36 10.59 15.25
C THR A 229 -7.61 9.73 16.48
N GLU A 230 -6.57 9.10 17.03
CA GLU A 230 -6.74 8.27 18.22
C GLU A 230 -6.83 9.13 19.50
N PRO A 231 -7.87 8.96 20.33
CA PRO A 231 -8.17 9.86 21.45
C PRO A 231 -7.06 10.06 22.48
N ARG A 232 -6.23 9.05 22.76
CA ARG A 232 -5.22 9.09 23.83
C ARG A 232 -3.87 9.61 23.36
N SER A 233 -3.43 9.19 22.19
CA SER A 233 -2.16 9.58 21.60
C SER A 233 -2.26 10.86 20.79
N HIS A 234 -3.47 11.29 20.42
CA HIS A 234 -3.72 12.43 19.54
C HIS A 234 -3.06 12.31 18.16
N ARG A 235 -2.56 11.11 17.81
CA ARG A 235 -1.93 10.81 16.52
C ARG A 235 -2.95 10.28 15.53
N GLY A 236 -2.73 10.61 14.26
CA GLY A 236 -3.44 10.03 13.14
C GLY A 236 -3.04 8.57 12.95
N ARG A 237 -4.03 7.74 12.65
CA ARG A 237 -3.86 6.32 12.38
C ARG A 237 -4.62 5.95 11.12
N LEU A 238 -4.06 5.02 10.35
CA LEU A 238 -4.66 4.54 9.13
C LEU A 238 -4.96 3.04 9.26
N LEU A 239 -6.25 2.70 9.30
CA LEU A 239 -6.74 1.33 9.32
C LEU A 239 -7.14 0.90 7.91
N LEU A 240 -6.64 -0.25 7.44
CA LEU A 240 -6.78 -0.72 6.06
C LEU A 240 -7.29 -2.16 6.04
N ARG A 241 -8.07 -2.50 5.02
CA ARG A 241 -8.35 -3.90 4.69
C ARG A 241 -7.16 -4.54 4.01
N ARG A 242 -6.95 -5.81 4.32
CA ARG A 242 -5.96 -6.67 3.65
C ARG A 242 -6.68 -7.60 2.68
N TYR A 243 -5.91 -8.16 1.74
CA TYR A 243 -6.41 -9.18 0.81
C TYR A 243 -6.87 -10.48 1.50
N ASP A 244 -6.49 -10.71 2.76
CA ASP A 244 -6.99 -11.83 3.57
C ASP A 244 -8.33 -11.54 4.28
N GLY A 245 -8.87 -10.33 4.13
CA GLY A 245 -10.11 -9.88 4.74
C GLY A 245 -9.94 -9.33 6.16
N ASP A 246 -8.78 -9.51 6.80
CA ASP A 246 -8.49 -8.93 8.11
C ASP A 246 -7.92 -7.50 7.97
N LEU A 247 -7.67 -6.86 9.11
CA LEU A 247 -7.30 -5.45 9.14
C LEU A 247 -5.81 -5.26 9.44
N ALA A 248 -5.22 -4.24 8.82
CA ALA A 248 -3.89 -3.73 9.13
C ALA A 248 -4.01 -2.30 9.67
N LEU A 249 -3.29 -2.01 10.75
CA LEU A 249 -3.19 -0.67 11.31
C LEU A 249 -1.80 -0.11 11.03
N VAL A 250 -1.74 1.09 10.46
CA VAL A 250 -0.52 1.88 10.30
C VAL A 250 -0.54 3.01 11.32
N VAL A 251 0.54 3.11 12.09
CA VAL A 251 0.71 4.12 13.13
C VAL A 251 2.07 4.78 12.99
N ALA A 252 2.20 6.01 13.49
CA ALA A 252 3.51 6.63 13.68
C ALA A 252 4.34 5.76 14.63
N ALA A 253 5.60 5.53 14.27
CA ALA A 253 6.58 4.99 15.20
C ALA A 253 6.69 5.94 16.39
N ARG A 254 6.87 5.37 17.58
CA ARG A 254 7.19 6.19 18.74
C ARG A 254 8.52 6.89 18.45
N SER A 255 8.56 8.21 18.57
CA SER A 255 9.82 8.92 18.58
C SER A 255 10.69 8.28 19.66
N ARG A 256 11.79 7.64 19.24
CA ARG A 256 12.86 7.32 20.18
C ARG A 256 13.35 8.68 20.67
N GLY A 257 13.02 9.02 21.91
CA GLY A 257 13.48 10.27 22.49
C GLY A 257 14.99 10.36 22.27
N LEU A 258 15.43 11.39 21.54
CA LEU A 258 16.80 11.86 21.67
C LEU A 258 16.97 12.19 23.15
N SER A 259 17.82 11.44 23.84
CA SER A 259 18.24 11.79 25.19
C SER A 259 18.86 13.19 25.14
N PRO A 260 18.46 14.13 26.03
CA PRO A 260 19.16 15.39 26.17
C PRO A 260 20.47 15.16 26.93
N SER A 261 21.47 14.64 26.23
CA SER A 261 22.90 14.72 26.57
C SER A 261 23.60 14.62 25.22
N GLU A 262 24.17 15.67 24.65
CA GLU A 262 25.29 16.42 25.20
C GLU A 262 25.10 17.93 24.97
N ARG A 263 25.24 18.70 26.05
CA ARG A 263 25.68 20.10 26.05
C ARG A 263 27.11 20.12 26.54
#